data_AF-A0A842YAN8-F1
#
_entry.id   AF-A0A842YAN8-F1
#
_cell.length_a   1.000
_cell.length_b   1.000
_cell.length_c   1.000
_cell.angle_alpha   90.00
_cell.angle_beta   90.00
_cell.angle_gamma   90.00
#
_symmetry.space_group_name_H-M   'P 1'
#
loop_
_entity.id
_entity.type
_entity.pdbx_description
1 polymer ?
#
loop_
_entity_poly.entity_id
_entity_poly.type
_entity_poly.pdbx_seq_one_letter_code
_entity_poly.pdbx_strand_id
1 'polypeptide(L)'
;MKGPGIIWITPIIDRVAVTVTLRAQQTKIDTGKYTSNDGSKNRLTGYVNWRVIDVQKAVLAVENYQQSVFNVIQHTVLKIGQSFPGETAMMDEELLYAEIQKEMEPSLTSWGIKILEIKLKSASEWD
;
A
#
# COMPACT_ATOMS: atom_id res chain seq x y z
N MET A 1 49.64 17.06 31.29
CA MET A 1 49.46 17.16 29.82
C MET A 1 48.24 16.34 29.47
N LYS A 2 47.18 16.97 28.94
CA LYS A 2 45.97 16.28 28.49
C LYS A 2 46.30 15.50 27.21
N GLY A 3 46.09 14.20 27.23
CA GLY A 3 46.04 13.37 26.02
C GLY A 3 44.94 12.34 26.18
N PRO A 4 43.65 12.73 26.09
CA PRO A 4 42.53 11.84 26.35
C PRO A 4 42.12 11.10 25.07
N GLY A 5 41.95 9.78 25.25
CA GLY A 5 41.04 8.87 24.54
C GLY A 5 40.73 9.16 23.08
N ILE A 6 41.19 8.26 22.20
CA ILE A 6 40.45 7.95 20.98
C ILE A 6 39.11 7.36 21.45
N ILE A 7 38.09 8.21 21.54
CA ILE A 7 36.71 7.74 21.65
C ILE A 7 36.34 7.30 20.24
N TRP A 8 36.44 6.01 19.99
CA TRP A 8 35.89 5.38 18.80
C TRP A 8 34.38 5.61 18.82
N ILE A 9 33.90 6.56 18.03
CA ILE A 9 32.46 6.74 17.81
C ILE A 9 32.05 5.57 16.93
N THR A 10 31.59 4.48 17.56
CA THR A 10 30.94 3.39 16.83
C THR A 10 29.75 4.00 16.07
N PRO A 11 29.55 3.70 14.78
CA PRO A 11 28.44 4.22 13.99
C PRO A 11 27.09 3.56 14.37
N ILE A 12 26.84 3.39 15.69
CA ILE A 12 25.55 3.01 16.29
C ILE A 12 24.70 4.28 16.50
N ILE A 13 24.76 5.20 15.55
CA ILE A 13 23.62 6.09 15.35
C ILE A 13 22.84 5.43 14.23
N ASP A 14 22.31 4.24 14.53
CA ASP A 14 20.95 3.93 14.10
C ASP A 14 20.18 5.19 14.42
N ARG A 15 19.71 5.90 13.40
CA ARG A 15 18.83 7.04 13.58
C ARG A 15 17.56 6.48 14.21
N VAL A 16 17.54 6.41 15.53
CA VAL A 16 16.36 6.10 16.32
C VAL A 16 15.42 7.28 16.12
N ALA A 17 14.54 7.16 15.14
CA ALA A 17 13.14 7.59 15.20
C ALA A 17 12.40 7.29 13.88
N VAL A 18 12.56 6.11 13.27
CA VAL A 18 11.42 5.60 12.49
C VAL A 18 10.48 4.97 13.49
N THR A 19 9.52 5.76 14.00
CA THR A 19 8.43 5.24 14.83
C THR A 19 7.52 4.39 13.94
N VAL A 20 7.91 3.15 13.71
CA VAL A 20 7.07 2.19 12.99
C VAL A 20 5.92 1.81 13.91
N THR A 21 4.73 2.24 13.53
CA THR A 21 3.53 1.95 14.31
C THR A 21 3.05 0.56 13.93
N LEU A 22 2.97 -0.36 14.90
CA LEU A 22 2.42 -1.72 14.71
C LEU A 22 0.88 -1.74 14.59
N ARG A 23 0.25 -0.58 14.71
CA ARG A 23 -1.22 -0.42 14.64
C ARG A 23 -1.68 -0.50 13.19
N ALA A 24 -2.96 -0.80 13.03
CA ALA A 24 -3.60 -0.69 11.73
C ALA A 24 -3.47 0.75 11.20
N GLN A 25 -2.96 0.87 9.99
CA GLN A 25 -2.89 2.09 9.21
C GLN A 25 -3.93 1.99 8.09
N GLN A 26 -4.62 3.09 7.83
CA GLN A 26 -5.60 3.18 6.76
C GLN A 26 -5.04 4.05 5.64
N THR A 27 -4.97 3.47 4.45
CA THR A 27 -4.62 4.20 3.23
C THR A 27 -5.88 4.45 2.42
N LYS A 28 -6.20 5.73 2.18
CA LYS A 28 -7.28 6.12 1.27
C LYS A 28 -6.83 5.98 -0.18
N ILE A 29 -7.72 5.50 -1.03
CA ILE A 29 -7.48 5.28 -2.45
C ILE A 29 -8.49 6.10 -3.25
N ASP A 30 -7.98 6.77 -4.28
CA ASP A 30 -8.78 7.44 -5.31
C ASP A 30 -8.04 7.26 -6.63
N THR A 31 -8.57 6.41 -7.50
CA THR A 31 -7.94 6.13 -8.80
C THR A 31 -8.11 7.28 -9.81
N GLY A 32 -8.92 8.29 -9.48
CA GLY A 32 -9.40 9.25 -10.46
C GLY A 32 -10.24 8.57 -11.53
N LYS A 33 -10.58 9.31 -12.60
CA LYS A 33 -11.27 8.74 -13.75
C LYS A 33 -10.29 7.91 -14.58
N TYR A 34 -10.61 6.66 -14.82
CA TYR A 34 -9.84 5.78 -15.71
C TYR A 34 -10.76 5.08 -16.71
N THR A 35 -10.19 4.68 -17.85
CA THR A 35 -10.89 3.92 -18.89
C THR A 35 -10.54 2.45 -18.72
N SER A 36 -11.57 1.60 -18.61
CA SER A 36 -11.41 0.14 -18.58
C SER A 36 -11.18 -0.41 -19.99
N ASN A 37 -10.75 -1.66 -20.09
CA ASN A 37 -10.47 -2.34 -21.36
C ASN A 37 -11.68 -2.42 -22.31
N ASP A 38 -12.90 -2.32 -21.77
CA ASP A 38 -14.16 -2.27 -22.53
C ASP A 38 -14.52 -0.86 -23.04
N GLY A 39 -13.71 0.16 -22.71
CA GLY A 39 -13.97 1.56 -23.04
C GLY A 39 -14.88 2.30 -22.05
N SER A 40 -15.39 1.63 -21.01
CA SER A 40 -16.18 2.28 -19.96
C SER A 40 -15.30 3.17 -19.09
N LYS A 41 -15.83 4.34 -18.70
CA LYS A 41 -15.17 5.26 -17.78
C LYS A 41 -15.64 4.99 -16.36
N ASN A 42 -14.70 4.69 -15.48
CA ASN A 42 -14.98 4.35 -14.10
C ASN A 42 -14.07 5.14 -13.15
N ARG A 43 -14.49 5.25 -11.89
CA ARG A 43 -13.67 5.74 -10.79
C ARG A 43 -13.84 4.83 -9.59
N LEU A 44 -12.74 4.43 -8.97
CA LEU A 44 -12.73 3.66 -7.73
C LEU A 44 -12.23 4.54 -6.60
N THR A 45 -13.00 4.61 -5.53
CA THR A 45 -12.64 5.31 -4.29
C THR A 45 -12.76 4.35 -3.12
N GLY A 46 -11.99 4.53 -2.06
CA GLY A 46 -12.08 3.63 -0.92
C GLY A 46 -10.92 3.71 0.05
N TYR A 47 -10.71 2.63 0.78
CA TYR A 47 -9.61 2.50 1.70
C TYR A 47 -9.09 1.06 1.83
N VAL A 48 -7.81 0.96 2.16
CA VAL A 48 -7.15 -0.30 2.51
C VAL A 48 -6.56 -0.16 3.90
N ASN A 49 -6.97 -1.07 4.79
CA ASN A 49 -6.41 -1.21 6.13
C ASN A 49 -5.27 -2.21 6.09
N TRP A 50 -4.12 -1.84 6.62
CA TRP A 50 -2.93 -2.70 6.66
C TRP A 50 -2.17 -2.47 7.97
N ARG A 51 -1.28 -3.40 8.32
CA ARG A 51 -0.40 -3.23 9.48
C ARG A 51 0.97 -3.81 9.21
N VAL A 52 1.97 -3.27 9.89
CA VAL A 52 3.32 -3.84 9.91
C VAL A 52 3.34 -5.04 10.84
N ILE A 53 3.77 -6.20 10.33
CA ILE A 53 3.99 -7.44 11.08
C ILE A 53 5.46 -7.59 11.46
N ASP A 54 6.36 -7.22 10.53
CA ASP A 54 7.81 -7.33 10.70
C ASP A 54 8.45 -5.96 10.47
N VAL A 55 8.83 -5.31 11.57
CA VAL A 55 9.42 -3.98 11.58
C VAL A 55 10.80 -3.96 10.92
N GLN A 56 11.59 -5.03 11.10
CA GLN A 56 12.92 -5.10 10.51
C GLN A 56 12.82 -5.12 8.99
N LYS A 57 11.93 -5.94 8.43
CA LYS A 57 11.68 -5.94 6.98
C LYS A 57 11.11 -4.62 6.49
N ALA A 58 10.17 -4.01 7.21
CA ALA A 58 9.56 -2.76 6.79
C ALA A 58 10.55 -1.59 6.71
N VAL A 59 11.52 -1.52 7.65
CA VAL A 59 12.54 -0.46 7.67
C VAL A 59 13.67 -0.74 6.67
N LEU A 60 14.05 -2.00 6.47
CA LEU A 60 15.19 -2.36 5.61
C LEU A 60 14.81 -2.47 4.13
N ALA A 61 13.57 -2.83 3.80
CA ALA A 61 13.18 -3.08 2.43
C ALA A 61 12.97 -1.80 1.62
N VAL A 62 12.53 -0.70 2.27
CA VAL A 62 12.19 0.54 1.57
C VAL A 62 12.44 1.77 2.44
N GLU A 63 13.09 2.79 1.88
CA GLU A 63 13.43 4.05 2.57
C GLU A 63 12.20 4.77 3.14
N ASN A 64 11.12 4.87 2.36
CA ASN A 64 9.81 5.34 2.82
C ASN A 64 8.75 4.27 2.55
N TYR A 65 8.60 3.35 3.51
CA TYR A 65 7.66 2.24 3.42
C TYR A 65 6.21 2.73 3.25
N GLN A 66 5.79 3.79 3.95
CA GLN A 66 4.40 4.30 3.87
C GLN A 66 4.04 4.77 2.47
N GLN A 67 4.93 5.57 1.85
CA GLN A 67 4.72 6.06 0.47
C GLN A 67 4.74 4.90 -0.53
N SER A 68 5.61 3.92 -0.31
CA SER A 68 5.76 2.79 -1.23
C SER A 68 4.57 1.85 -1.17
N VAL A 69 4.03 1.62 0.03
CA VAL A 69 2.75 0.93 0.25
C VAL A 69 1.62 1.67 -0.45
N PHE A 70 1.54 3.00 -0.27
CA PHE A 70 0.54 3.81 -0.98
C PHE A 70 0.64 3.62 -2.50
N ASN A 71 1.84 3.72 -3.06
CA ASN A 71 2.06 3.57 -4.49
C ASN A 71 1.66 2.17 -5.00
N VAL A 72 2.03 1.11 -4.27
CA VAL A 72 1.65 -0.27 -4.63
C VAL A 72 0.14 -0.43 -4.60
N ILE A 73 -0.53 0.01 -3.54
CA ILE A 73 -1.99 -0.11 -3.43
C ILE A 73 -2.66 0.68 -4.57
N GLN A 74 -2.26 1.94 -4.78
CA GLN A 74 -2.82 2.80 -5.82
C GLN A 74 -2.63 2.19 -7.22
N HIS A 75 -1.42 1.74 -7.55
CA HIS A 75 -1.11 1.16 -8.85
C HIS A 75 -1.85 -0.17 -9.07
N THR A 76 -1.88 -1.05 -8.07
CA THR A 76 -2.59 -2.33 -8.18
C THR A 76 -4.09 -2.14 -8.35
N VAL A 77 -4.73 -1.28 -7.53
CA VAL A 77 -6.16 -1.00 -7.65
C VAL A 77 -6.48 -0.42 -9.03
N LEU A 78 -5.65 0.49 -9.55
CA LEU A 78 -5.84 1.04 -10.89
C LEU A 78 -5.68 -0.02 -11.99
N LYS A 79 -4.59 -0.80 -11.95
CA LYS A 79 -4.29 -1.84 -12.95
C LYS A 79 -5.39 -2.90 -13.03
N ILE A 80 -5.83 -3.42 -11.87
CA ILE A 80 -6.91 -4.39 -11.82
C ILE A 80 -8.23 -3.71 -12.20
N GLY A 81 -8.51 -2.50 -11.70
CA GLY A 81 -9.71 -1.75 -12.06
C GLY A 81 -9.85 -1.50 -13.56
N GLN A 82 -8.75 -1.22 -14.28
CA GLN A 82 -8.73 -1.10 -15.75
C GLN A 82 -9.00 -2.43 -16.47
N SER A 83 -8.68 -3.55 -15.82
CA SER A 83 -8.87 -4.88 -16.37
C SER A 83 -10.28 -5.42 -16.16
N PHE A 84 -11.07 -4.83 -15.25
CA PHE A 84 -12.45 -5.20 -14.97
C PHE A 84 -13.42 -4.26 -15.70
N PRO A 85 -14.37 -4.79 -16.49
CA PRO A 85 -15.50 -4.01 -17.01
C PRO A 85 -16.29 -3.35 -15.86
N GLY A 86 -16.89 -2.19 -16.13
CA GLY A 86 -17.63 -1.43 -15.12
C GLY A 86 -18.78 -2.24 -14.49
N GLU A 87 -19.56 -2.95 -15.30
CA GLU A 87 -20.68 -3.79 -14.82
C GLU A 87 -20.18 -5.01 -14.03
N THR A 88 -19.12 -5.69 -14.50
CA THR A 88 -18.55 -6.86 -13.81
C THR A 88 -18.00 -6.51 -12.44
N ALA A 89 -17.34 -5.35 -12.31
CA ALA A 89 -16.85 -4.87 -11.01
C ALA A 89 -17.98 -4.62 -10.00
N MET A 90 -19.17 -4.26 -10.46
CA MET A 90 -20.36 -4.07 -9.62
C MET A 90 -21.08 -5.39 -9.30
N MET A 91 -21.07 -6.35 -10.24
CA MET A 91 -21.72 -7.65 -10.06
C MET A 91 -20.89 -8.62 -9.21
N ASP A 92 -19.56 -8.58 -9.35
CA ASP A 92 -18.63 -9.52 -8.71
C ASP A 92 -17.57 -8.79 -7.87
N GLU A 93 -18.01 -7.99 -6.89
CA GLU A 93 -17.10 -7.26 -5.98
C GLU A 93 -16.10 -8.19 -5.27
N GLU A 94 -16.52 -9.41 -4.93
CA GLU A 94 -15.66 -10.40 -4.27
C GLU A 94 -14.50 -10.84 -5.17
N LEU A 95 -14.76 -11.02 -6.47
CA LEU A 95 -13.72 -11.36 -7.45
C LEU A 95 -12.73 -10.20 -7.64
N LEU A 96 -13.24 -8.96 -7.70
CA LEU A 96 -12.40 -7.76 -7.79
C LEU A 96 -11.48 -7.65 -6.57
N TYR A 97 -12.02 -7.80 -5.36
CA TYR A 97 -11.24 -7.75 -4.13
C TYR A 97 -10.21 -8.87 -4.04
N ALA A 98 -10.58 -10.08 -4.44
CA ALA A 98 -9.67 -11.22 -4.47
C ALA A 98 -8.48 -10.97 -5.41
N GLU A 99 -8.72 -10.46 -6.63
CA GLU A 99 -7.63 -10.22 -7.59
C GLU A 99 -6.75 -9.04 -7.18
N ILE A 100 -7.34 -7.98 -6.62
CA ILE A 100 -6.58 -6.85 -6.04
C ILE A 100 -5.69 -7.33 -4.90
N GLN A 101 -6.24 -8.11 -3.96
CA GLN A 101 -5.50 -8.65 -2.83
C GLN A 101 -4.35 -9.55 -3.31
N LYS A 102 -4.65 -10.49 -4.21
CA LYS A 102 -3.69 -11.45 -4.77
C LYS A 102 -2.50 -10.77 -5.45
N GLU A 103 -2.71 -9.67 -6.15
CA GLU A 103 -1.63 -8.93 -6.84
C GLU A 103 -0.76 -8.13 -5.86
N MET A 104 -1.34 -7.48 -4.83
CA MET A 104 -0.55 -6.65 -3.90
C MET A 104 0.07 -7.43 -2.73
N GLU A 105 -0.52 -8.56 -2.32
CA GLU A 105 -0.09 -9.32 -1.14
C GLU A 105 1.38 -9.81 -1.22
N PRO A 106 1.91 -10.30 -2.35
CA PRO A 106 3.32 -10.69 -2.45
C PRO A 106 4.28 -9.52 -2.20
N SER A 107 3.98 -8.35 -2.78
CA SER A 107 4.81 -7.14 -2.63
C SER A 107 4.81 -6.66 -1.19
N LEU A 108 3.63 -6.52 -0.57
CA LEU A 108 3.50 -6.04 0.80
C LEU A 108 4.06 -7.02 1.83
N THR A 109 3.89 -8.33 1.62
CA THR A 109 4.45 -9.36 2.50
C THR A 109 5.97 -9.37 2.49
N SER A 110 6.59 -9.09 1.33
CA SER A 110 8.06 -8.96 1.22
C SER A 110 8.61 -7.83 2.10
N TRP A 111 7.80 -6.79 2.34
CA TRP A 111 8.11 -5.65 3.22
C TRP A 111 7.65 -5.87 4.66
N GLY A 112 7.13 -7.04 5.02
CA GLY A 112 6.65 -7.32 6.37
C GLY A 112 5.30 -6.66 6.68
N ILE A 113 4.49 -6.38 5.66
CA ILE A 113 3.19 -5.69 5.78
C ILE A 113 2.07 -6.67 5.44
N LYS A 114 1.03 -6.66 6.26
CA LYS A 114 -0.18 -7.47 6.08
C LYS A 114 -1.40 -6.60 5.86
N ILE A 115 -2.20 -6.97 4.88
CA ILE A 115 -3.51 -6.36 4.60
C ILE A 115 -4.52 -6.92 5.60
N LEU A 116 -5.35 -6.04 6.14
CA LEU A 116 -6.42 -6.38 7.08
C LEU A 116 -7.78 -6.36 6.39
N GLU A 117 -8.02 -5.34 5.57
CA GLU A 117 -9.31 -5.13 4.91
C GLU A 117 -9.13 -4.24 3.68
N ILE A 118 -9.91 -4.52 2.63
CA ILE A 118 -10.06 -3.68 1.45
C ILE A 118 -11.53 -3.31 1.33
N LYS A 119 -11.82 -2.02 1.16
CA LYS A 119 -13.15 -1.50 0.85
C LYS A 119 -13.06 -0.51 -0.28
N LEU A 120 -13.66 -0.83 -1.42
CA LEU A 120 -13.75 0.05 -2.56
C LEU A 120 -15.22 0.37 -2.85
N LYS A 121 -15.44 1.50 -3.49
CA LYS A 121 -16.70 1.96 -4.02
C LYS A 121 -16.44 2.40 -5.44
N SER A 122 -17.16 1.82 -6.39
CA SER A 122 -17.23 2.32 -7.75
C SER A 122 -18.19 3.51 -7.80
N ALA A 123 -17.76 4.57 -8.48
CA ALA A 123 -18.62 5.64 -8.93
C ALA A 123 -18.57 5.64 -10.46
N SER A 124 -19.69 5.30 -11.09
CA SER A 124 -19.90 5.52 -12.52
C SER A 124 -20.29 6.98 -12.74
N GLU A 125 -20.09 7.50 -13.95
CA GLU A 125 -20.19 8.92 -14.32
C GLU A 125 -21.62 9.54 -14.25
N TRP A 126 -22.52 8.99 -13.43
CA TRP A 126 -23.90 9.46 -13.24
C TRP A 126 -24.24 9.95 -11.81
N ASP A 127 -23.26 10.04 -10.91
CA ASP A 127 -23.39 10.68 -9.58
C ASP A 127 -22.30 11.76 -9.35
#